data_AF-A0A1F3Q5T8-F1
#
_entry.id   AF-A0A1F3Q5T8-F1
#
_cell.length_a   1.000
_cell.length_b   1.000
_cell.length_c   1.000
_cell.angle_alpha   90.00
_cell.angle_beta   90.00
_cell.angle_gamma   90.00
#
_symmetry.space_group_name_H-M   'P 1'
#
loop_
_entity.id
_entity.type
_entity.pdbx_description
1 polymer ?
#
loop_
_entity_poly.entity_id
_entity_poly.type
_entity_poly.pdbx_seq_one_letter_code
_entity_poly.pdbx_strand_id
1 'polypeptide(L)'
;RTFDNPNEYLVYGKSSVKSNVCDFIGKITIIKIQEFKNENFGVDDEYKNSGIKSQGLLTAKYEFFENKEQNHSGQFQGILQTKWYLDKDQVVRYNDINLNSDGYFNNGFVGTWKMYNSTIEKTCNWGDYRVPFTKCDFDIGAGELSISEKYLKNGWRIQPKKEWWK
;
A
#
# COMPACT_ATOMS: atom_id res chain seq x y z
N ARG A 1 -9.57 -4.08 -22.87
CA ARG A 1 -9.76 -5.55 -22.73
C ARG A 1 -10.71 -5.75 -21.57
N THR A 2 -11.84 -6.42 -21.79
CA THR A 2 -12.77 -6.84 -20.75
C THR A 2 -12.16 -8.03 -20.03
N PHE A 3 -12.06 -7.98 -18.70
CA PHE A 3 -11.60 -9.10 -17.90
C PHE A 3 -12.79 -10.04 -17.68
N ASP A 4 -12.60 -11.34 -17.91
CA ASP A 4 -13.59 -12.38 -17.59
C ASP A 4 -13.69 -12.64 -16.08
N ASN A 5 -12.71 -12.14 -15.31
CA ASN A 5 -12.66 -12.27 -13.86
C ASN A 5 -13.16 -10.97 -13.19
N PRO A 6 -14.34 -10.96 -12.53
CA PRO A 6 -14.89 -9.77 -11.88
C PRO A 6 -14.05 -9.28 -10.68
N ASN A 7 -13.12 -10.10 -10.19
CA ASN A 7 -12.24 -9.76 -9.07
C ASN A 7 -10.89 -9.16 -9.52
N GLU A 8 -10.66 -9.02 -10.82
CA GLU A 8 -9.40 -8.52 -11.38
C GLU A 8 -9.52 -7.08 -11.87
N TYR A 9 -8.57 -6.26 -11.43
CA TYR A 9 -8.50 -4.83 -11.73
C TYR A 9 -7.18 -4.52 -12.42
N LEU A 10 -7.25 -3.90 -13.59
CA LEU A 10 -6.09 -3.39 -14.32
C LEU A 10 -5.68 -2.04 -13.74
N VAL A 11 -4.40 -1.91 -13.47
CA VAL A 11 -3.80 -0.68 -12.95
C VAL A 11 -2.65 -0.23 -13.84
N TYR A 12 -2.48 1.07 -13.91
CA TYR A 12 -1.40 1.73 -14.63
C TYR A 12 -0.76 2.73 -13.69
N GLY A 13 0.54 2.88 -13.78
CA GLY A 13 1.24 3.85 -12.94
C GLY A 13 2.71 3.95 -13.27
N LYS A 14 3.44 4.62 -12.38
CA LYS A 14 4.89 4.79 -12.46
C LYS A 14 5.53 4.39 -11.14
N SER A 15 6.69 3.78 -11.20
CA SER A 15 7.59 3.59 -10.06
C SER A 15 8.74 4.58 -10.14
N SER A 16 9.40 4.85 -9.01
CA SER A 16 10.61 5.67 -8.98
C SER A 16 11.62 5.13 -7.98
N VAL A 17 12.82 4.81 -8.47
CA VAL A 17 13.97 4.41 -7.64
C VAL A 17 15.12 5.35 -7.94
N LYS A 18 15.49 6.19 -6.97
CA LYS A 18 16.44 7.29 -7.15
C LYS A 18 15.98 8.26 -8.25
N SER A 19 16.62 8.21 -9.42
CA SER A 19 16.29 9.03 -10.59
C SER A 19 15.71 8.20 -11.74
N ASN A 20 15.55 6.90 -11.56
CA ASN A 20 15.00 6.00 -12.58
C ASN A 20 13.50 5.90 -12.37
N VAL A 21 12.72 6.36 -13.37
CA VAL A 21 11.26 6.26 -13.39
C VAL A 21 10.88 5.22 -14.43
N CYS A 22 10.03 4.28 -14.05
CA CYS A 22 9.51 3.27 -14.96
C CYS A 22 7.98 3.31 -14.96
N ASP A 23 7.38 3.27 -16.15
CA ASP A 23 5.95 3.04 -16.31
C ASP A 23 5.66 1.56 -16.03
N PHE A 24 4.52 1.25 -15.44
CA PHE A 24 4.06 -0.12 -15.26
C PHE A 24 2.62 -0.30 -15.67
N ILE A 25 2.32 -1.52 -16.10
CA ILE A 25 0.96 -2.05 -16.21
C ILE A 25 0.88 -3.20 -15.22
N GLY A 26 -0.23 -3.30 -14.51
CA GLY A 26 -0.36 -4.29 -13.47
C GLY A 26 -1.78 -4.76 -13.26
N LYS A 27 -1.93 -5.78 -12.43
CA LYS A 27 -3.21 -6.30 -12.01
C LYS A 27 -3.27 -6.40 -10.49
N ILE A 28 -4.45 -6.15 -9.95
CA ILE A 28 -4.82 -6.44 -8.57
C ILE A 28 -5.98 -7.42 -8.63
N THR A 29 -5.83 -8.57 -8.01
CA THR A 29 -6.85 -9.62 -7.97
C THR A 29 -7.32 -9.80 -6.54
N ILE A 30 -8.59 -9.48 -6.27
CA ILE A 30 -9.19 -9.68 -4.94
C ILE A 30 -9.23 -11.17 -4.63
N ILE A 31 -8.67 -11.55 -3.48
CA ILE A 31 -8.67 -12.93 -2.97
C ILE A 31 -9.81 -13.09 -1.97
N LYS A 32 -9.97 -12.12 -1.07
CA LYS A 32 -10.88 -12.23 0.06
C LYS A 32 -11.30 -10.86 0.58
N ILE A 33 -12.56 -10.78 1.00
CA ILE A 33 -13.10 -9.65 1.76
C ILE A 33 -13.63 -10.23 3.07
N GLN A 34 -13.26 -9.62 4.19
CA GLN A 34 -13.67 -10.06 5.52
C GLN A 34 -14.16 -8.86 6.33
N GLU A 35 -15.31 -9.02 6.97
CA GLU A 35 -15.77 -8.06 7.97
C GLU A 35 -15.09 -8.30 9.31
N PHE A 36 -14.85 -7.22 10.05
CA PHE A 36 -14.38 -7.31 11.42
C PHE A 36 -15.51 -7.75 12.34
N LYS A 37 -15.19 -8.60 13.32
CA LYS A 37 -16.17 -9.03 14.33
C LYS A 37 -16.60 -7.90 15.26
N ASN A 38 -15.67 -7.00 15.54
CA ASN A 38 -15.89 -5.84 16.41
C ASN A 38 -15.59 -4.59 15.59
N GLU A 39 -16.52 -3.64 15.63
CA GLU A 39 -16.35 -2.33 15.04
C GLU A 39 -15.47 -1.47 15.96
N ASN A 40 -14.72 -0.56 15.35
CA ASN A 40 -13.91 0.43 16.05
C ASN A 40 -14.34 1.81 15.56
N PHE A 41 -14.64 2.74 16.47
CA PHE A 41 -15.16 4.07 16.14
C PHE A 41 -14.16 5.18 16.45
N GLY A 42 -12.86 4.88 16.41
CA GLY A 42 -11.79 5.83 16.69
C GLY A 42 -11.52 5.95 18.19
N VAL A 43 -10.68 6.93 18.54
CA VAL A 43 -10.39 7.26 19.94
C VAL A 43 -11.68 7.79 20.60
N ASP A 44 -11.99 7.29 21.79
CA ASP A 44 -13.18 7.68 22.56
C ASP A 44 -14.50 7.60 21.78
N ASP A 45 -14.62 6.64 20.84
CA ASP A 45 -15.82 6.41 20.04
C ASP A 45 -16.25 7.63 19.18
N GLU A 46 -15.33 8.51 18.77
CA GLU A 46 -15.58 9.74 18.00
C GLU A 46 -16.54 9.53 16.80
N TYR A 47 -16.41 8.41 16.09
CA TYR A 47 -17.18 8.09 14.88
C TYR A 47 -18.42 7.23 15.12
N LYS A 48 -18.81 6.95 16.37
CA LYS A 48 -19.89 6.01 16.70
C LYS A 48 -21.24 6.39 16.07
N ASN A 49 -21.50 7.68 15.95
CA ASN A 49 -22.75 8.21 15.39
C ASN A 49 -22.61 8.67 13.92
N SER A 50 -21.48 8.38 13.27
CA SER A 50 -21.23 8.79 11.87
C SER A 50 -22.00 7.97 10.83
N GLY A 51 -22.68 6.90 11.27
CA GLY A 51 -23.48 6.04 10.39
C GLY A 51 -22.69 4.96 9.67
N ILE A 52 -21.47 4.64 10.12
CA ILE A 52 -20.69 3.47 9.69
C ILE A 52 -21.53 2.20 9.88
N LYS A 53 -21.60 1.37 8.84
CA LYS A 53 -22.45 0.17 8.80
C LYS A 53 -21.70 -1.14 8.99
N SER A 54 -20.45 -1.18 8.55
CA SER A 54 -19.58 -2.34 8.58
C SER A 54 -18.15 -1.89 8.32
N GLN A 55 -17.19 -2.67 8.82
CA GLN A 55 -15.77 -2.44 8.62
C GLN A 55 -15.10 -3.76 8.28
N GLY A 56 -14.02 -3.72 7.52
CA GLY A 56 -13.35 -4.95 7.15
C GLY A 56 -11.98 -4.78 6.53
N LEU A 57 -11.47 -5.93 6.08
CA LEU A 57 -10.19 -6.08 5.41
C LEU A 57 -10.41 -6.74 4.05
N LEU A 58 -9.92 -6.07 3.01
CA LEU A 58 -9.74 -6.63 1.68
C LEU A 58 -8.32 -7.17 1.59
N THR A 59 -8.17 -8.40 1.11
CA THR A 59 -6.89 -9.01 0.75
C THR A 59 -6.87 -9.32 -0.74
N ALA A 60 -5.83 -8.85 -1.43
CA ALA A 60 -5.63 -9.05 -2.86
C ALA A 60 -4.21 -9.48 -3.17
N LYS A 61 -4.03 -10.18 -4.30
CA LYS A 61 -2.72 -10.34 -4.93
C LYS A 61 -2.48 -9.16 -5.86
N TYR A 62 -1.25 -8.64 -5.90
CA TYR A 62 -0.86 -7.66 -6.91
C TYR A 62 0.32 -8.17 -7.74
N GLU A 63 0.34 -7.81 -9.02
CA GLU A 63 1.44 -8.06 -9.96
C GLU A 63 1.59 -6.84 -10.86
N PHE A 64 2.68 -6.09 -10.73
CA PHE A 64 2.96 -4.88 -11.52
C PHE A 64 4.20 -5.11 -12.38
N PHE A 65 4.10 -4.85 -13.68
CA PHE A 65 5.13 -5.11 -14.66
C PHE A 65 5.63 -3.79 -15.21
N GLU A 66 6.85 -3.39 -14.86
CA GLU A 66 7.49 -2.20 -15.43
C GLU A 66 7.76 -2.42 -16.93
N ASN A 67 7.85 -1.33 -17.69
CA ASN A 67 8.17 -1.41 -19.11
C ASN A 67 9.58 -2.00 -19.29
N LYS A 68 9.67 -3.15 -19.96
CA LYS A 68 10.93 -3.87 -20.24
C LYS A 68 11.91 -3.09 -21.11
N GLU A 69 11.44 -2.08 -21.83
CA GLU A 69 12.27 -1.19 -22.65
C GLU A 69 12.96 -0.10 -21.81
N GLN A 70 12.49 0.14 -20.57
CA GLN A 70 13.10 1.10 -19.66
C GLN A 70 14.25 0.46 -18.87
N ASN A 71 15.29 1.25 -18.62
CA ASN A 71 16.47 0.81 -17.88
C ASN A 71 16.12 0.40 -16.46
N HIS A 72 16.79 -0.63 -15.96
CA HIS A 72 16.62 -1.13 -14.59
C HIS A 72 15.18 -1.44 -14.19
N SER A 73 14.37 -1.88 -15.15
CA SER A 73 12.99 -2.32 -14.95
C SER A 73 12.91 -3.75 -14.39
N GLY A 74 11.77 -4.05 -13.79
CA GLY A 74 11.46 -5.30 -13.14
C GLY A 74 9.96 -5.47 -12.89
N GLN A 75 9.66 -6.44 -12.04
CA GLN A 75 8.29 -6.79 -11.68
C GLN A 75 8.12 -6.71 -10.16
N PHE A 76 7.03 -6.07 -9.74
CA PHE A 76 6.55 -6.12 -8.36
C PHE A 76 5.50 -7.22 -8.23
N GLN A 77 5.53 -7.97 -7.14
CA GLN A 77 4.47 -8.91 -6.81
C GLN A 77 4.35 -9.12 -5.30
N GLY A 78 3.13 -9.40 -4.85
CA GLY A 78 2.88 -9.69 -3.44
C GLY A 78 1.41 -9.64 -3.06
N ILE A 79 1.17 -9.32 -1.80
CA ILE A 79 -0.16 -9.18 -1.20
C ILE A 79 -0.43 -7.72 -0.87
N LEU A 80 -1.61 -7.26 -1.22
CA LEU A 80 -2.22 -6.01 -0.80
C LEU A 80 -3.25 -6.30 0.30
N GLN A 81 -3.17 -5.54 1.38
CA GLN A 81 -4.19 -5.48 2.43
C GLN A 81 -4.73 -4.06 2.61
N THR A 82 -6.04 -3.89 2.43
CA THR A 82 -6.73 -2.60 2.55
C THR A 82 -7.85 -2.71 3.58
N LYS A 83 -7.82 -1.86 4.59
CA LYS A 83 -8.92 -1.67 5.54
C LYS A 83 -9.96 -0.75 4.93
N TRP A 84 -11.23 -1.13 5.04
CA TRP A 84 -12.37 -0.39 4.50
C TRP A 84 -13.49 -0.26 5.53
N TYR A 85 -14.39 0.70 5.32
CA TYR A 85 -15.70 0.73 5.99
C TYR A 85 -16.81 1.06 4.99
N LEU A 86 -18.03 0.62 5.30
CA LEU A 86 -19.24 1.05 4.60
C LEU A 86 -19.82 2.25 5.33
N ASP A 87 -20.00 3.35 4.61
CA ASP A 87 -20.62 4.55 5.16
C ASP A 87 -22.16 4.42 5.23
N LYS A 88 -22.81 5.48 5.71
CA LYS A 88 -24.27 5.55 5.85
C LYS A 88 -25.03 5.35 4.54
N ASP A 89 -24.37 5.61 3.40
CA ASP A 89 -24.91 5.55 2.04
C ASP A 89 -24.52 4.24 1.34
N GLN A 90 -23.98 3.24 2.08
CA GLN A 90 -23.52 1.94 1.58
C GLN A 90 -22.35 2.07 0.58
N VAL A 91 -21.57 3.15 0.66
CA VAL A 91 -20.39 3.35 -0.16
C VAL A 91 -19.16 2.85 0.58
N VAL A 92 -18.33 2.04 -0.09
CA VAL A 92 -17.04 1.59 0.45
C VAL A 92 -16.09 2.78 0.52
N ARG A 93 -15.55 3.02 1.71
CA ARG A 93 -14.57 4.07 1.98
C ARG A 93 -13.25 3.47 2.43
N TYR A 94 -12.17 4.20 2.16
CA TYR A 94 -10.88 3.98 2.80
C TYR A 94 -11.05 4.14 4.32
N ASN A 95 -10.60 3.16 5.11
CA ASN A 95 -10.79 3.20 6.55
C ASN A 95 -9.71 4.02 7.24
N ASP A 96 -10.01 5.30 7.46
CA ASP A 96 -9.24 6.30 8.20
C ASP A 96 -9.76 6.53 9.64
N ILE A 97 -10.65 5.68 10.16
CA ILE A 97 -11.28 5.88 11.47
C ILE A 97 -10.24 5.98 12.61
N ASN A 98 -9.14 5.23 12.48
CA ASN A 98 -8.06 5.22 13.46
C ASN A 98 -6.81 5.96 12.96
N LEU A 99 -6.95 6.94 12.07
CA LEU A 99 -5.82 7.67 11.48
C LEU A 99 -4.84 8.22 12.52
N ASN A 100 -5.40 8.69 13.64
CA ASN A 100 -4.66 9.30 14.74
C ASN A 100 -4.04 8.27 15.70
N SER A 101 -4.25 6.97 15.48
CA SER A 101 -3.63 5.92 16.27
C SER A 101 -2.17 5.74 15.88
N ASP A 102 -1.28 5.66 16.88
CA ASP A 102 0.15 5.47 16.69
C ASP A 102 0.49 4.33 15.73
N GLY A 103 -0.24 3.21 15.82
CA GLY A 103 0.00 2.02 14.99
C GLY A 103 -0.72 2.02 13.65
N TYR A 104 -1.31 3.14 13.22
CA TYR A 104 -2.15 3.15 12.04
C TYR A 104 -1.36 2.88 10.74
N PHE A 105 -1.95 2.04 9.91
CA PHE A 105 -1.51 1.74 8.55
C PHE A 105 -2.71 1.30 7.72
N ASN A 106 -2.63 1.51 6.42
CA ASN A 106 -3.59 1.02 5.44
C ASN A 106 -2.92 0.85 4.07
N ASN A 107 -3.62 0.26 3.09
CA ASN A 107 -3.10 -0.07 1.76
C ASN A 107 -1.70 -0.68 1.84
N GLY A 108 -1.54 -1.69 2.71
CA GLY A 108 -0.26 -2.34 2.95
C GLY A 108 0.08 -3.31 1.82
N PHE A 109 1.11 -3.00 1.05
CA PHE A 109 1.70 -3.86 0.05
C PHE A 109 2.92 -4.56 0.64
N VAL A 110 2.90 -5.89 0.61
CA VAL A 110 3.98 -6.74 1.13
C VAL A 110 4.41 -7.68 0.02
N GLY A 111 5.66 -7.59 -0.39
CA GLY A 111 6.12 -8.36 -1.55
C GLY A 111 7.56 -8.13 -1.94
N THR A 112 7.84 -8.41 -3.21
CA THR A 112 9.18 -8.29 -3.79
C THR A 112 9.15 -7.53 -5.11
N TRP A 113 10.27 -6.90 -5.41
CA TRP A 113 10.62 -6.41 -6.74
C TRP A 113 11.75 -7.26 -7.30
N LYS A 114 11.59 -7.74 -8.53
CA LYS A 114 12.59 -8.55 -9.23
C LYS A 114 12.97 -7.91 -10.55
N MET A 115 14.26 -7.66 -10.74
CA MET A 115 14.79 -7.05 -11.97
C MET A 115 14.64 -8.02 -13.16
N TYR A 116 14.27 -7.50 -14.32
CA TYR A 116 14.26 -8.31 -15.54
C TYR A 116 15.66 -8.72 -15.97
N ASN A 117 15.77 -9.94 -16.54
CA ASN A 117 17.02 -10.50 -17.06
C ASN A 117 18.18 -10.52 -16.05
N SER A 118 17.85 -10.59 -14.76
CA SER A 118 18.81 -10.55 -13.65
C SER A 118 18.34 -11.46 -12.52
N THR A 119 19.27 -11.83 -11.64
CA THR A 119 18.97 -12.54 -10.38
C THR A 119 18.69 -11.58 -9.23
N ILE A 120 18.78 -10.26 -9.46
CA ILE A 120 18.51 -9.24 -8.45
C ILE A 120 17.03 -9.24 -8.07
N GLU A 121 16.79 -9.50 -6.79
CA GLU A 121 15.47 -9.43 -6.15
C GLU A 121 15.59 -8.65 -4.83
N LYS A 122 14.56 -7.89 -4.48
CA LYS A 122 14.51 -7.06 -3.28
C LYS A 122 13.15 -7.19 -2.61
N THR A 123 13.13 -7.23 -1.28
CA THR A 123 11.91 -6.95 -0.52
C THR A 123 11.41 -5.55 -0.85
N CYS A 124 10.13 -5.44 -1.15
CA CYS A 124 9.48 -4.19 -1.52
C CYS A 124 8.15 -4.13 -0.76
N ASN A 125 8.20 -3.56 0.44
CA ASN A 125 7.02 -3.32 1.26
C ASN A 125 6.76 -1.82 1.30
N TRP A 126 5.50 -1.42 1.13
CA TRP A 126 5.05 -0.04 1.26
C TRP A 126 3.62 -0.01 1.75
N GLY A 127 3.16 1.15 2.21
CA GLY A 127 1.79 1.34 2.64
C GLY A 127 1.55 2.78 3.04
N ASP A 128 0.30 3.10 3.29
CA ASP A 128 -0.08 4.40 3.83
C ASP A 128 0.26 4.42 5.33
N TYR A 129 0.86 5.53 5.78
CA TYR A 129 1.34 5.74 7.15
C TYR A 129 2.49 4.79 7.51
N ARG A 130 2.29 3.81 8.39
CA ARG A 130 3.37 2.86 8.75
C ARG A 130 3.54 1.77 7.71
N VAL A 131 4.80 1.44 7.40
CA VAL A 131 5.15 0.39 6.43
C VAL A 131 5.10 -0.98 7.13
N PRO A 132 4.41 -1.98 6.56
CA PRO A 132 4.32 -3.31 7.16
C PRO A 132 5.63 -4.11 7.01
N PHE A 133 5.86 -5.04 7.95
CA PHE A 133 6.99 -5.98 7.95
C PHE A 133 8.37 -5.30 7.81
N THR A 134 8.57 -4.15 8.44
CA THR A 134 9.87 -3.51 8.54
C THR A 134 10.73 -4.17 9.61
N LYS A 135 12.05 -3.94 9.58
CA LYS A 135 12.93 -4.30 10.69
C LYS A 135 12.53 -3.51 11.94
N CYS A 136 12.66 -4.11 13.13
CA CYS A 136 12.28 -3.46 14.40
C CYS A 136 13.04 -2.16 14.68
N ASP A 137 14.20 -1.97 14.07
CA ASP A 137 15.05 -0.79 14.22
C ASP A 137 14.85 0.25 13.11
N PHE A 138 13.92 0.01 12.19
CA PHE A 138 13.64 0.88 11.05
C PHE A 138 12.76 2.06 11.43
N ASP A 139 11.61 1.76 12.03
CA ASP A 139 10.66 2.75 12.52
C ASP A 139 10.87 2.94 14.02
N ILE A 140 11.39 4.10 14.40
CA ILE A 140 11.64 4.51 15.80
C ILE A 140 10.59 5.52 16.28
N GLY A 141 9.49 5.65 15.55
CA GLY A 141 8.43 6.59 15.85
C GLY A 141 7.49 6.10 16.93
N ALA A 142 7.27 6.93 17.95
CA ALA A 142 6.27 6.67 19.00
C ALA A 142 4.84 6.85 18.47
N GLY A 143 4.58 7.92 17.72
CA GLY A 143 3.28 8.20 17.10
C GLY A 143 3.29 7.94 15.59
N GLU A 144 3.98 8.78 14.83
CA GLU A 144 4.09 8.65 13.37
C GLU A 144 5.32 7.85 12.93
N LEU A 145 5.35 7.38 11.68
CA LEU A 145 6.52 6.74 11.07
C LEU A 145 7.76 7.65 11.22
N SER A 146 8.78 7.19 11.92
CA SER A 146 10.05 7.91 12.07
C SER A 146 11.21 7.01 11.71
N ILE A 147 11.90 7.34 10.62
CA ILE A 147 12.97 6.49 10.09
C ILE A 147 14.23 6.66 10.92
N SER A 148 14.75 5.55 11.46
CA SER A 148 16.02 5.55 12.19
C SER A 148 17.16 6.11 11.32
N GLU A 149 18.04 6.91 11.95
CA GLU A 149 19.09 7.66 11.29
C GLU A 149 19.95 6.82 10.33
N LYS A 150 20.24 5.57 10.70
CA LYS A 150 21.04 4.63 9.90
C LYS A 150 20.42 4.28 8.54
N TYR A 151 19.11 4.43 8.39
CA TYR A 151 18.38 4.16 7.15
C TYR A 151 18.12 5.43 6.33
N LEU A 152 18.32 6.64 6.89
CA LEU A 152 17.98 7.89 6.22
C LEU A 152 18.67 8.05 4.85
N LYS A 153 19.93 7.61 4.75
CA LYS A 153 20.72 7.66 3.51
C LYS A 153 20.18 6.79 2.37
N ASN A 154 19.22 5.89 2.64
CA ASN A 154 18.65 4.96 1.66
C ASN A 154 17.46 5.54 0.88
N GLY A 155 17.40 6.86 0.71
CA GLY A 155 16.34 7.54 -0.05
C GLY A 155 15.40 8.40 0.80
N TRP A 156 15.48 8.33 2.13
CA TRP A 156 14.61 9.08 3.05
C TRP A 156 15.10 10.52 3.35
N ARG A 157 16.32 10.87 2.95
CA ARG A 157 16.81 12.27 2.95
C ARG A 157 16.29 13.10 1.78
N ILE A 158 15.78 12.44 0.73
CA ILE A 158 15.42 13.11 -0.51
C ILE A 158 13.90 13.23 -0.52
N GLN A 159 13.39 14.45 -0.53
CA GLN A 159 11.97 14.64 -0.76
C GLN A 159 11.62 14.22 -2.20
N PRO A 160 10.53 13.47 -2.41
CA PRO A 160 10.06 13.16 -3.75
C PRO A 160 9.78 14.46 -4.52
N LYS A 161 10.22 14.54 -5.77
CA LYS A 161 9.89 15.70 -6.63
C LYS A 161 8.37 15.74 -6.83
N LYS A 162 7.68 16.82 -6.48
CA LYS A 162 6.20 16.91 -6.49
C LYS A 162 5.50 16.52 -7.81
N GLU A 163 6.24 16.39 -8.91
CA GLU A 163 5.74 16.09 -10.26
C GLU A 163 6.41 14.88 -10.93
N TRP A 164 7.11 14.02 -10.19
CA TRP A 164 7.79 12.86 -10.80
C TRP A 164 6.83 11.87 -11.51
N TRP A 165 5.54 11.95 -11.17
CA TRP A 165 4.47 11.09 -11.66
C TRP A 165 3.68 11.68 -12.85
N LYS A 166 3.87 12.97 -13.17
CA LYS A 166 3.23 13.62 -14.32
C LYS A 166 3.74 13.05 -15.65
#